data_AF-A0A5D3D232-F1
#
_entry.id   AF-A0A5D3D232-F1
#
_cell.length_a   1.000
_cell.length_b   1.000
_cell.length_c   1.000
_cell.angle_alpha   90.00
_cell.angle_beta   90.00
_cell.angle_gamma   90.00
#
_symmetry.space_group_name_H-M   'P 1'
#
loop_
_entity.id
_entity.type
_entity.pdbx_description
1 polymer ?
#
loop_
_entity_poly.entity_id
_entity_poly.type
_entity_poly.pdbx_seq_one_letter_code
_entity_poly.pdbx_strand_id
1 'polypeptide(L)'
;MQENRYNGAHELSGGGGGGRGGECYFVFMKYDPEYERLRADRCGEGADEVDGYLSRKHDEVLRRWLEPGSYRKISSFLIVDGFSVEINEHQANVLRSAEGVRVVEKNQDQPLIVNPTSTD
;
A
#
# COMPACT_ATOMS: atom_id res chain seq x y z
N MET A 1 -15.87 23.63 20.12
CA MET A 1 -15.12 23.47 18.85
C MET A 1 -13.79 22.85 19.25
N GLN A 2 -13.60 21.57 18.93
CA GLN A 2 -12.50 20.76 19.42
C GLN A 2 -11.64 20.35 18.22
N GLU A 3 -10.36 20.73 18.26
CA GLU A 3 -9.32 20.34 17.29
C GLU A 3 -9.14 18.81 17.31
N ASN A 4 -9.43 18.14 16.19
CA ASN A 4 -8.96 16.77 15.97
C ASN A 4 -7.53 16.82 15.41
N ARG A 5 -6.54 16.83 16.30
CA ARG A 5 -5.17 16.43 15.95
C ARG A 5 -5.08 14.91 15.99
N TYR A 6 -5.02 14.29 14.83
CA TYR A 6 -4.54 12.92 14.70
C TYR A 6 -3.03 12.91 15.01
N ASN A 7 -2.69 12.70 16.28
CA ASN A 7 -1.35 12.36 16.74
C ASN A 7 -1.33 10.87 17.10
N GLY A 8 -0.82 10.05 16.19
CA GLY A 8 -0.56 8.64 16.38
C GLY A 8 0.58 8.20 15.49
N ALA A 9 1.73 8.87 15.64
CA ALA A 9 2.98 8.44 15.04
C ALA A 9 3.41 7.12 15.70
N HIS A 10 3.17 6.00 15.02
CA HIS A 10 3.82 4.75 15.38
C HIS A 10 5.24 4.80 14.80
N GLU A 11 6.21 4.65 15.68
CA GLU A 11 7.63 4.83 15.45
C GLU A 11 8.12 4.09 14.19
N LEU A 12 8.59 4.84 13.21
CA LEU A 12 9.40 4.34 12.12
C LEU A 12 10.78 4.00 12.70
N SER A 13 10.93 2.77 13.18
CA SER A 13 12.24 2.17 13.42
C SER A 13 13.02 2.16 12.10
N GLY A 14 13.96 3.11 11.99
CA GLY A 14 14.90 3.22 10.89
C GLY A 14 15.88 2.07 10.90
N GLY A 15 15.60 1.06 10.08
CA GLY A 15 16.62 0.12 9.59
C GLY A 15 17.15 0.63 8.26
N GLY A 16 18.35 1.21 8.27
CA GLY A 16 19.08 1.57 7.06
C GLY A 16 19.38 0.34 6.20
N GLY A 17 18.96 0.38 4.95
CA GLY A 17 19.29 -0.60 3.93
C GLY A 17 19.44 0.10 2.59
N GLY A 18 20.64 0.58 2.29
CA GLY A 18 21.00 1.01 0.94
C GLY A 18 21.05 -0.21 0.02
N GLY A 19 20.24 -0.21 -1.03
CA GLY A 19 20.30 -1.23 -2.08
C GLY A 19 19.06 -1.28 -2.97
N ARG A 20 19.02 -0.41 -4.00
CA ARG A 20 18.00 -0.31 -5.08
C ARG A 20 16.59 0.05 -4.58
N GLY A 21 16.34 1.35 -4.47
CA GLY A 21 15.06 1.90 -4.02
C GLY A 21 13.88 1.35 -4.81
N GLY A 22 12.95 0.71 -4.11
CA GLY A 22 11.68 0.34 -4.71
C GLY A 22 10.88 1.61 -5.02
N GLU A 23 10.06 1.52 -6.05
CA GLU A 23 9.18 2.60 -6.44
C GLU A 23 7.81 2.34 -5.80
N CYS A 24 7.08 3.41 -5.48
CA CYS A 24 5.73 3.26 -4.94
C CYS A 24 4.74 2.97 -6.08
N TYR A 25 3.92 1.93 -5.93
CA TYR A 25 2.83 1.59 -6.84
C TYR A 25 1.50 1.57 -6.09
N PHE A 26 0.44 1.99 -6.77
CA PHE A 26 -0.95 1.80 -6.36
C PHE A 26 -1.53 0.57 -7.04
N VAL A 27 -2.12 -0.32 -6.24
CA VAL A 27 -2.78 -1.54 -6.70
C VAL A 27 -4.25 -1.45 -6.38
N PHE A 28 -5.10 -1.57 -7.39
CA PHE A 28 -6.55 -1.57 -7.24
C PHE A 28 -7.11 -2.93 -7.59
N MET A 29 -8.03 -3.41 -6.76
CA MET A 29 -8.61 -4.74 -6.89
C MET A 29 -9.85 -4.71 -7.79
N LYS A 30 -10.24 -5.88 -8.30
CA LYS A 30 -11.53 -6.09 -8.95
C LYS A 30 -12.65 -5.99 -7.92
N TYR A 31 -13.88 -5.85 -8.41
CA TYR A 31 -15.07 -5.79 -7.57
C TYR A 31 -15.11 -6.96 -6.57
N ASP A 32 -15.41 -6.61 -5.32
CA ASP A 32 -15.55 -7.55 -4.23
C ASP A 32 -16.84 -7.24 -3.46
N PRO A 33 -17.84 -8.15 -3.50
CA PRO A 33 -19.11 -7.94 -2.83
C PRO A 33 -18.97 -7.84 -1.30
N GLU A 34 -17.95 -8.46 -0.70
CA GLU A 34 -17.75 -8.42 0.74
C GLU A 34 -17.20 -7.06 1.17
N TYR A 35 -16.22 -6.52 0.45
CA TYR A 35 -15.81 -5.13 0.62
C TYR A 35 -17.02 -4.18 0.48
N GLU A 36 -17.89 -4.37 -0.53
CA GLU A 36 -19.09 -3.54 -0.71
C GLU A 36 -20.09 -3.66 0.45
N ARG A 37 -20.24 -4.85 1.03
CA ARG A 37 -21.07 -5.08 2.21
C ARG A 37 -20.51 -4.36 3.43
N LEU A 38 -19.20 -4.52 3.68
CA LEU A 38 -18.52 -3.97 4.86
C LEU A 38 -18.44 -2.44 4.79
N ARG A 39 -18.14 -1.86 3.62
CA ARG A 39 -18.03 -0.41 3.45
C ARG A 39 -19.35 0.35 3.61
N ALA A 40 -20.48 -0.33 3.79
CA ALA A 40 -21.78 0.29 4.00
C ALA A 40 -21.85 1.01 5.37
N ASP A 41 -21.06 0.55 6.35
CA ASP A 41 -20.86 1.21 7.64
C ASP A 41 -19.38 1.58 7.81
N ARG A 42 -19.07 2.87 7.76
CA ARG A 42 -17.69 3.39 7.84
C ARG A 42 -17.44 4.16 9.14
N CYS A 43 -18.26 3.95 10.14
CA CYS A 43 -18.20 4.70 11.40
C CYS A 43 -17.83 3.77 12.56
N GLY A 44 -16.97 4.25 13.47
CA GLY A 44 -16.57 3.50 14.65
C GLY A 44 -16.04 2.10 14.30
N GLU A 45 -16.62 1.07 14.92
CA GLU A 45 -16.24 -0.33 14.73
C GLU A 45 -16.33 -0.80 13.27
N GLY A 46 -17.24 -0.25 12.47
CA GLY A 46 -17.34 -0.58 11.04
C GLY A 46 -16.11 -0.14 10.23
N ALA A 47 -15.50 0.99 10.60
CA ALA A 47 -14.25 1.43 9.97
C ALA A 47 -13.09 0.47 10.28
N ASP A 48 -13.00 0.00 11.53
CA ASP A 48 -11.97 -0.94 11.97
C ASP A 48 -12.15 -2.32 11.31
N GLU A 49 -13.40 -2.77 11.14
CA GLU A 49 -13.72 -4.02 10.44
C GLU A 49 -13.28 -3.97 8.97
N VAL A 50 -13.62 -2.87 8.26
CA VAL A 50 -13.23 -2.66 6.87
C VAL A 50 -11.71 -2.58 6.74
N ASP A 51 -11.02 -1.82 7.60
CA ASP A 51 -9.57 -1.70 7.57
C ASP A 51 -8.88 -3.06 7.77
N GLY A 52 -9.32 -3.83 8.78
CA GLY A 52 -8.80 -5.16 9.05
C GLY A 52 -9.04 -6.13 7.90
N TYR A 53 -10.22 -6.09 7.28
CA TYR A 53 -10.55 -6.89 6.10
C TYR A 53 -9.62 -6.59 4.94
N LEU A 54 -9.50 -5.31 4.56
CA LEU A 54 -8.66 -4.87 3.46
C LEU A 54 -7.18 -5.19 3.72
N SER A 55 -6.69 -4.92 4.93
CA SER A 55 -5.29 -5.16 5.27
C SER A 55 -4.88 -6.63 5.06
N ARG A 56 -5.68 -7.58 5.58
CA ARG A 56 -5.44 -9.02 5.39
C ARG A 56 -5.53 -9.43 3.93
N LYS A 57 -6.57 -8.98 3.23
CA LYS A 57 -6.79 -9.28 1.82
C LYS A 57 -5.60 -8.82 0.95
N HIS A 58 -5.10 -7.60 1.19
CA HIS A 58 -3.95 -7.07 0.46
C HIS A 58 -2.65 -7.81 0.78
N ASP A 59 -2.44 -8.22 2.04
CA ASP A 59 -1.28 -9.03 2.41
C ASP A 59 -1.30 -10.42 1.75
N GLU A 60 -2.49 -11.03 1.64
CA GLU A 60 -2.65 -12.30 0.94
C GLU A 60 -2.31 -12.21 -0.54
N VAL A 61 -2.73 -11.12 -1.22
CA VAL A 61 -2.35 -10.85 -2.61
C VAL A 61 -0.84 -10.75 -2.74
N LEU A 62 -0.20 -9.93 -1.91
CA LEU A 62 1.25 -9.74 -1.98
C LEU A 62 2.01 -11.04 -1.73
N ARG A 63 1.63 -11.80 -0.69
CA ARG A 63 2.27 -13.08 -0.35
C ARG A 63 2.06 -14.15 -1.42
N ARG A 64 0.92 -14.13 -2.12
CA ARG A 64 0.61 -15.12 -3.18
C ARG A 64 1.45 -14.90 -4.44
N TRP A 65 1.75 -13.64 -4.77
CA TRP A 65 2.33 -13.28 -6.07
C TRP A 65 3.79 -12.84 -5.99
N LEU A 66 4.26 -12.40 -4.83
CA LEU A 66 5.63 -11.91 -4.64
C LEU A 66 6.35 -12.71 -3.55
N GLU A 67 7.68 -12.75 -3.67
CA GLU A 67 8.52 -13.39 -2.66
C GLU A 67 8.44 -12.62 -1.33
N PRO A 68 8.17 -13.29 -0.19
CA PRO A 68 8.16 -12.63 1.12
C PRO A 68 9.48 -11.88 1.39
N GLY A 69 9.38 -10.64 1.88
CA GLY A 69 10.55 -9.78 2.14
C GLY A 69 11.08 -9.03 0.91
N SER A 70 10.57 -9.32 -0.29
CA SER A 70 10.95 -8.58 -1.52
C SER A 70 10.10 -7.32 -1.76
N TYR A 71 9.10 -7.04 -0.92
CA TYR A 71 8.18 -5.93 -1.05
C TYR A 71 7.88 -5.30 0.31
N ARG A 72 7.36 -4.05 0.30
CA ARG A 72 6.89 -3.37 1.51
C ARG A 72 5.51 -2.75 1.27
N LYS A 73 4.46 -3.32 1.86
CA LYS A 73 3.12 -2.68 1.88
C LYS A 73 3.22 -1.39 2.70
N ILE A 74 2.76 -0.28 2.12
CA ILE A 74 2.78 1.03 2.78
C ILE A 74 1.43 1.27 3.47
N SER A 75 0.32 1.10 2.76
CA SER A 75 -1.01 1.31 3.32
C SER A 75 -2.12 0.65 2.49
N SER A 76 -3.23 0.32 3.15
CA SER A 76 -4.51 -0.02 2.50
C SER A 76 -5.41 1.21 2.47
N PHE A 77 -6.28 1.34 1.47
CA PHE A 77 -7.19 2.48 1.35
C PHE A 77 -8.59 2.11 1.86
N LEU A 78 -9.13 2.77 2.89
CA LEU A 78 -10.49 2.46 3.38
C LEU A 78 -11.60 2.80 2.38
N ILE A 79 -11.36 3.77 1.49
CA ILE A 79 -12.41 4.30 0.61
C ILE A 79 -12.62 3.47 -0.66
N VAL A 80 -11.62 2.69 -1.06
CA VAL A 80 -11.59 1.85 -2.26
C VAL A 80 -10.78 0.58 -1.98
N ASP A 81 -11.15 -0.54 -2.57
CA ASP A 81 -10.40 -1.79 -2.46
C ASP A 81 -9.05 -1.70 -3.22
N GLY A 82 -8.04 -1.20 -2.51
CA GLY A 82 -6.71 -0.97 -3.05
C GLY A 82 -5.69 -0.59 -1.99
N PHE A 83 -4.42 -0.60 -2.38
CA PHE A 83 -3.29 -0.37 -1.49
C PHE A 83 -2.10 0.27 -2.21
N SER A 84 -1.17 0.81 -1.42
CA SER A 84 0.14 1.26 -1.87
C SER A 84 1.24 0.29 -1.41
N VAL A 85 2.21 0.04 -2.29
CA VAL A 85 3.31 -0.88 -2.04
C VAL A 85 4.59 -0.38 -2.71
N GLU A 86 5.71 -0.55 -2.01
CA GLU A 86 7.05 -0.33 -2.57
C GLU A 86 7.55 -1.63 -3.19
N ILE A 87 7.78 -1.60 -4.51
CA ILE A 87 8.22 -2.73 -5.34
C ILE A 87 9.03 -2.25 -6.54
N ASN A 88 9.69 -3.17 -7.25
CA ASN A 88 10.30 -2.88 -8.55
C ASN A 88 9.30 -3.11 -9.71
N GLU A 89 9.66 -2.65 -10.90
CA GLU A 89 8.82 -2.76 -12.11
C GLU A 89 8.49 -4.21 -12.49
N HIS A 90 9.40 -5.16 -12.27
CA HIS A 90 9.15 -6.57 -12.55
C HIS A 90 8.04 -7.12 -11.66
N GLN A 91 8.07 -6.84 -10.35
CA GLN A 91 7.02 -7.20 -9.41
C GLN A 91 5.69 -6.50 -9.76
N ALA A 92 5.73 -5.24 -10.19
CA ALA A 92 4.52 -4.54 -10.65
C ALA A 92 3.89 -5.26 -11.86
N ASN A 93 4.70 -5.72 -12.81
CA ASN A 93 4.23 -6.51 -13.97
C ASN A 93 3.63 -7.86 -13.56
N VAL A 94 4.17 -8.52 -12.53
CA VAL A 94 3.58 -9.74 -11.95
C VAL A 94 2.19 -9.41 -11.40
N LEU A 95 2.05 -8.34 -10.60
CA LEU A 95 0.75 -7.95 -10.03
C LEU A 95 -0.27 -7.53 -11.09
N ARG A 96 0.14 -6.96 -12.23
CA ARG A 96 -0.78 -6.67 -13.36
C ARG A 96 -1.46 -7.92 -13.91
N SER A 97 -0.80 -9.07 -13.78
CA SER A 97 -1.32 -10.37 -14.24
C SER A 97 -1.99 -11.16 -13.12
N ALA A 98 -1.97 -10.65 -11.89
CA ALA A 98 -2.49 -11.35 -10.72
C ALA A 98 -4.01 -11.45 -10.75
N GLU A 99 -4.51 -12.63 -10.38
CA GLU A 99 -5.93 -12.84 -10.15
C GLU A 99 -6.46 -11.87 -9.08
N GLY A 100 -7.61 -11.25 -9.34
CA GLY A 100 -8.23 -10.28 -8.45
C GLY A 100 -7.68 -8.85 -8.57
N VAL A 101 -6.53 -8.63 -9.21
CA VAL A 101 -6.01 -7.27 -9.47
C VAL A 101 -6.68 -6.69 -10.72
N ARG A 102 -7.08 -5.42 -10.65
CA ARG A 102 -7.68 -4.67 -11.76
C ARG A 102 -6.68 -3.73 -12.41
N VAL A 103 -5.93 -2.96 -11.61
CA VAL A 103 -5.01 -1.93 -12.09
C VAL A 103 -3.77 -1.88 -11.18
N VAL A 104 -2.60 -1.66 -11.78
CA VAL A 104 -1.34 -1.36 -11.07
C VAL A 104 -0.70 -0.12 -11.70
N GLU A 105 -0.72 0.99 -10.99
CA GLU A 105 -0.18 2.27 -11.41
C GLU A 105 1.07 2.65 -10.62
N LYS A 106 2.08 3.20 -11.30
CA LYS A 106 3.24 3.77 -10.63
C LYS A 106 2.85 5.11 -10.02
N ASN A 107 3.16 5.33 -8.75
CA ASN A 107 3.00 6.64 -8.13
C ASN A 107 4.08 7.59 -8.69
N GLN A 108 3.65 8.62 -9.42
CA GLN A 108 4.55 9.55 -10.11
C GLN A 108 5.12 10.64 -9.19
N ASP A 109 4.59 10.79 -7.97
CA ASP A 109 4.96 11.86 -7.03
C ASP A 109 6.18 11.53 -6.13
N GLN A 110 7.03 10.56 -6.50
CA GLN A 110 8.34 10.40 -5.88
C GLN A 110 9.36 11.25 -6.65
N PRO A 111 9.71 12.48 -6.20
CA PRO A 111 10.91 13.13 -6.69
C PRO A 111 12.09 12.22 -6.34
N LEU A 112 12.92 11.92 -7.35
CA LEU A 112 14.23 11.33 -7.13
C LEU A 112 14.92 12.17 -6.06
N ILE A 113 15.19 11.61 -4.88
CA ILE A 113 16.17 12.22 -3.98
C ILE A 113 17.50 12.05 -4.70
N VAL A 114 17.81 13.01 -5.58
CA VAL A 114 19.15 13.27 -6.05
C VAL A 114 19.88 13.78 -4.82
N ASN A 115 20.64 12.90 -4.16
CA ASN A 115 21.68 13.38 -3.27
C ASN A 115 22.58 14.27 -4.14
N PRO A 116 22.74 15.58 -3.86
CA PRO A 116 23.76 16.35 -4.51
C PRO A 116 25.09 15.74 -4.09
N THR A 117 25.65 14.92 -4.97
CA THR A 117 27.01 14.41 -4.89
C THR A 117 27.94 15.57 -4.64
N SER A 118 28.78 15.39 -3.62
CA SER A 118 30.09 16.00 -3.41
C SER A 118 30.52 16.93 -4.54
N THR A 119 30.51 18.23 -4.26
CA THR A 119 31.35 19.17 -5.00
C THR A 119 32.77 18.95 -4.50
N ASP A 120 33.68 18.61 -5.42
CA ASP A 120 35.15 18.67 -5.24
C ASP A 120 35.61 20.05 -4.72
#